data_AF-A0A0Q9XHJ6-F1
#
_entry.id   AF-A0A0Q9XHJ6-F1
#
_cell.length_a   1.000
_cell.length_b   1.000
_cell.length_c   1.000
_cell.angle_alpha   90.00
_cell.angle_beta   90.00
_cell.angle_gamma   90.00
#
_symmetry.space_group_name_H-M   'P 1'
#
loop_
_entity.id
_entity.type
_entity.pdbx_description
1 polymer ?
#
loop_
_entity_poly.entity_id
_entity_poly.type
_entity_poly.pdbx_seq_one_letter_code
_entity_poly.pdbx_strand_id
1 'polypeptide(L)'
;MHPVVNMWSILKIFIILALMKSCYAAPAAPEAPAAGVELDPELTAGYTEGDMILNEDRNGLIKKTYRWPNRIVYYFINSNIDQEHRNHILRGIRIIEANSCIIFKEAASDQPYYVNVTSEPGGCYSYVGYRNQVQQLNLQNYALDTGCFRLGSIVHEFLHALGFYHQ
;
A
#
# COMPACT_ATOMS: atom_id res chain seq x y z
N MET A 1 78.57 -35.44 19.88
CA MET A 1 77.24 -36.07 19.89
C MET A 1 76.30 -35.23 20.72
N HIS A 2 75.43 -34.44 20.09
CA HIS A 2 74.11 -33.98 20.55
C HIS A 2 73.46 -33.30 19.32
N PRO A 3 72.19 -33.55 18.99
CA PRO A 3 71.66 -33.25 17.68
C PRO A 3 71.18 -31.79 17.59
N VAL A 4 71.54 -31.14 16.48
CA VAL A 4 70.95 -29.87 16.05
C VAL A 4 69.54 -30.17 15.57
N VAL A 5 68.54 -29.86 16.37
CA VAL A 5 67.13 -30.01 15.97
C VAL A 5 66.77 -28.83 15.08
N ASN A 6 66.43 -29.14 13.84
CA ASN A 6 66.19 -28.22 12.74
C ASN A 6 64.93 -27.37 13.00
N MET A 7 65.12 -26.08 13.27
CA MET A 7 64.07 -25.10 13.60
C MET A 7 63.05 -24.89 12.46
N TRP A 8 63.27 -25.49 11.28
CA TRP A 8 62.39 -25.40 10.11
C TRP A 8 61.20 -26.36 10.09
N SER A 9 61.10 -27.31 11.03
CA SER A 9 59.99 -28.27 11.08
C SER A 9 58.83 -27.87 12.02
N ILE A 10 59.00 -26.86 12.88
CA ILE A 10 57.94 -26.42 13.81
C ILE A 10 57.04 -25.35 13.16
N LEU A 11 57.55 -24.62 12.17
CA LEU A 11 56.80 -23.57 11.46
C LEU A 11 55.86 -24.11 10.36
N LYS A 12 55.81 -25.43 10.12
CA LYS A 12 54.89 -26.03 9.14
C LYS A 12 53.60 -26.57 9.76
N ILE A 13 53.54 -26.74 11.08
CA ILE A 13 52.34 -27.27 11.75
C ILE A 13 51.35 -26.15 12.12
N PHE A 14 51.82 -24.92 12.34
CA PHE A 14 50.93 -23.79 12.67
C PHE A 14 50.30 -23.07 11.47
N ILE A 15 50.69 -23.41 10.23
CA ILE A 15 50.16 -22.75 9.02
C ILE A 15 48.94 -23.48 8.43
N ILE A 16 48.62 -24.70 8.88
CA ILE A 16 47.52 -25.51 8.30
C ILE A 16 46.16 -25.30 9.02
N LEU A 17 46.12 -24.58 10.14
CA LEU A 17 44.89 -24.31 10.91
C LEU A 17 44.36 -22.87 10.78
N ALA A 18 44.82 -22.11 9.78
CA ALA A 18 44.37 -20.74 9.52
C ALA A 18 43.60 -20.59 8.18
N LEU A 19 43.03 -21.68 7.67
CA LEU A 19 42.19 -21.69 6.45
C LEU A 19 40.80 -22.28 6.67
N MET A 20 40.31 -22.31 7.91
CA MET A 20 38.85 -22.26 8.12
C MET A 20 38.41 -20.83 7.85
N LYS A 21 38.30 -20.51 6.55
CA LYS A 21 37.52 -19.38 6.06
C LYS A 21 36.19 -19.43 6.80
N SER A 22 35.96 -18.43 7.65
CA SER A 22 34.63 -18.08 8.11
C SER A 22 33.83 -17.72 6.87
N CYS A 23 33.19 -18.72 6.27
CA CYS A 23 32.03 -18.51 5.42
C CYS A 23 30.94 -17.98 6.35
N TYR A 24 30.96 -16.68 6.64
CA TYR A 24 29.75 -16.03 7.10
C TYR A 24 28.75 -16.22 5.97
N ALA A 25 27.79 -17.10 6.18
CA ALA A 25 26.63 -17.18 5.33
C ALA A 25 26.03 -15.78 5.32
N ALA A 26 25.99 -15.16 4.15
CA ALA A 26 25.17 -13.98 3.96
C ALA A 26 23.75 -14.37 4.40
N PRO A 27 23.03 -13.51 5.15
CA PRO A 27 21.62 -13.78 5.41
C PRO A 27 20.94 -14.03 4.07
N ALA A 28 20.19 -15.13 3.99
CA ALA A 28 19.39 -15.42 2.81
C ALA A 28 18.55 -14.18 2.51
N ALA A 29 18.65 -13.66 1.29
CA ALA A 29 17.67 -12.70 0.81
C ALA A 29 16.28 -13.32 1.03
N PRO A 30 15.27 -12.54 1.43
CA PRO A 30 13.92 -13.08 1.57
C PRO A 30 13.57 -13.82 0.28
N GLU A 31 13.17 -15.09 0.40
CA GLU A 31 12.75 -15.90 -0.73
C GLU A 31 11.72 -15.10 -1.52
N ALA A 32 12.02 -14.86 -2.80
CA ALA A 32 11.05 -14.26 -3.68
C ALA A 32 9.77 -15.12 -3.61
N PRO A 33 8.59 -14.48 -3.52
CA PRO A 33 7.33 -15.20 -3.44
C PRO A 33 7.23 -16.21 -4.58
N ALA A 34 6.67 -17.39 -4.27
CA ALA A 34 6.50 -18.45 -5.24
C ALA A 34 5.84 -17.91 -6.52
N ALA A 35 6.39 -18.28 -7.68
CA ALA A 35 5.90 -17.79 -8.96
C ALA A 35 4.39 -18.05 -9.11
N GLY A 36 3.61 -16.99 -9.25
CA GLY A 36 2.14 -17.04 -9.43
C GLY A 36 1.31 -16.64 -8.22
N VAL A 37 1.91 -16.24 -7.09
CA VAL A 37 1.17 -15.60 -5.99
C VAL A 37 0.97 -14.12 -6.32
N GLU A 38 -0.29 -13.70 -6.47
CA GLU A 38 -0.67 -12.30 -6.60
C GLU A 38 -0.42 -11.57 -5.28
N LEU A 39 0.24 -10.41 -5.35
CA LEU A 39 0.69 -9.66 -4.18
C LEU A 39 0.34 -8.18 -4.27
N ASP A 40 -0.27 -7.75 -5.38
CA ASP A 40 -0.74 -6.39 -5.48
C ASP A 40 -1.84 -6.16 -4.42
N PRO A 41 -1.66 -5.20 -3.50
CA PRO A 41 -2.67 -4.91 -2.48
C PRO A 41 -3.99 -4.37 -3.05
N GLU A 42 -4.05 -3.96 -4.32
CA GLU A 42 -5.30 -3.66 -5.03
C GLU A 42 -6.09 -4.94 -5.39
N LEU A 43 -5.39 -6.05 -5.65
CA LEU A 43 -6.01 -7.30 -6.10
C LEU A 43 -6.29 -8.28 -4.95
N THR A 44 -5.74 -8.01 -3.77
CA THR A 44 -5.68 -8.98 -2.66
C THR A 44 -6.39 -8.53 -1.38
N ALA A 45 -7.10 -7.38 -1.41
CA ALA A 45 -7.87 -6.90 -0.25
C ALA A 45 -9.10 -7.77 0.08
N GLY A 46 -9.48 -8.70 -0.82
CA GLY A 46 -10.53 -9.69 -0.57
C GLY A 46 -11.95 -9.19 -0.82
N TYR A 47 -12.10 -8.06 -1.52
CA TYR A 47 -13.37 -7.48 -1.93
C TYR A 47 -13.74 -7.86 -3.36
N THR A 48 -14.86 -7.32 -3.89
CA THR A 48 -15.27 -7.63 -5.26
C THR A 48 -14.20 -7.16 -6.23
N GLU A 49 -13.75 -8.06 -7.11
CA GLU A 49 -12.65 -7.82 -8.06
C GLU A 49 -11.32 -7.36 -7.40
N GLY A 50 -11.18 -7.55 -6.08
CA GLY A 50 -9.96 -7.24 -5.32
C GLY A 50 -10.21 -6.21 -4.22
N ASP A 51 -10.79 -5.07 -4.57
CA ASP A 51 -10.78 -3.79 -3.82
C ASP A 51 -12.15 -3.07 -3.77
N MET A 52 -13.17 -3.56 -4.48
CA MET A 52 -14.47 -2.88 -4.52
C MET A 52 -15.46 -3.38 -3.46
N ILE A 53 -15.84 -2.48 -2.55
CA ILE A 53 -16.96 -2.73 -1.63
C ILE A 53 -18.27 -2.29 -2.31
N LEU A 54 -19.04 -3.27 -2.76
CA LEU A 54 -20.31 -3.05 -3.48
C LEU A 54 -21.53 -2.99 -2.55
N ASN A 55 -22.62 -2.43 -3.05
CA ASN A 55 -23.92 -2.52 -2.39
C ASN A 55 -24.55 -3.91 -2.59
N GLU A 56 -25.45 -4.32 -1.69
CA GLU A 56 -26.23 -5.55 -1.84
C GLU A 56 -27.16 -5.52 -3.07
N ASP A 57 -27.52 -4.31 -3.54
CA ASP A 57 -28.26 -4.10 -4.78
C ASP A 57 -27.37 -4.35 -6.01
N ARG A 58 -27.37 -5.60 -6.48
CA ARG A 58 -26.67 -6.06 -7.68
C ARG A 58 -27.22 -5.36 -8.93
N ASN A 59 -26.64 -4.24 -9.30
CA ASN A 59 -26.48 -3.74 -10.67
C ASN A 59 -25.59 -2.51 -10.58
N GLY A 60 -24.54 -2.44 -11.41
CA GLY A 60 -23.58 -1.33 -11.46
C GLY A 60 -24.26 0.01 -11.28
N LEU A 61 -23.67 0.89 -10.46
CA LEU A 61 -24.30 2.11 -9.90
C LEU A 61 -24.61 3.19 -10.97
N ILE A 62 -25.46 2.85 -11.94
CA ILE A 62 -26.00 3.73 -12.97
C ILE A 62 -26.99 4.72 -12.32
N LYS A 63 -27.61 4.34 -11.19
CA LYS A 63 -28.56 5.20 -10.47
C LYS A 63 -27.86 6.47 -9.96
N LYS A 64 -28.43 7.62 -10.30
CA LYS A 64 -27.92 8.95 -9.88
C LYS A 64 -27.82 9.13 -8.35
N THR A 65 -28.53 8.32 -7.57
CA THR A 65 -28.48 8.32 -6.10
C THR A 65 -27.11 7.99 -5.53
N TYR A 66 -26.26 7.31 -6.30
CA TYR A 66 -24.89 6.96 -5.92
C TYR A 66 -23.85 7.97 -6.41
N ARG A 67 -24.29 9.15 -6.91
CA ARG A 67 -23.38 10.23 -7.30
C ARG A 67 -23.28 11.24 -6.18
N TRP A 68 -22.07 11.74 -5.96
CA TRP A 68 -21.81 12.79 -4.99
C TRP A 68 -22.62 14.06 -5.29
N PRO A 69 -23.39 14.58 -4.32
CA PRO A 69 -24.17 15.79 -4.50
C PRO A 69 -23.30 16.98 -4.92
N ASN A 70 -23.78 17.76 -5.90
CA ASN A 70 -23.09 18.96 -6.41
C ASN A 70 -21.65 18.73 -6.90
N ARG A 71 -21.25 17.48 -7.18
CA ARG A 71 -19.88 17.08 -7.54
C ARG A 71 -18.86 17.33 -6.42
N ILE A 72 -19.32 17.44 -5.16
CA ILE A 72 -18.47 17.66 -4.00
C ILE A 72 -18.29 16.35 -3.26
N VAL A 73 -17.03 15.87 -3.22
CA VAL A 73 -16.62 14.77 -2.35
C VAL A 73 -16.06 15.37 -1.07
N TYR A 74 -16.75 15.15 0.04
CA TYR A 74 -16.16 15.44 1.34
C TYR A 74 -15.21 14.30 1.72
N TYR A 75 -14.04 14.64 2.26
CA TYR A 75 -13.08 13.65 2.73
C TYR A 75 -12.55 14.01 4.12
N PHE A 76 -12.12 13.02 4.86
CA PHE A 76 -11.35 13.18 6.09
C PHE A 76 -10.18 12.21 6.04
N ILE A 77 -8.96 12.71 6.23
CA ILE A 77 -7.77 11.86 6.33
C ILE A 77 -7.52 11.62 7.81
N ASN A 78 -7.59 10.37 8.25
CA ASN A 78 -7.46 10.01 9.65
C ASN A 78 -6.14 10.57 10.24
N SER A 79 -6.20 11.01 11.50
CA SER A 79 -5.07 11.60 12.21
C SER A 79 -3.91 10.64 12.44
N ASN A 80 -4.12 9.32 12.33
CA ASN A 80 -3.06 8.33 12.42
C ASN A 80 -2.19 8.24 11.14
N ILE A 81 -2.58 8.91 10.05
CA ILE A 81 -1.79 9.02 8.82
C ILE A 81 -0.83 10.20 8.96
N ASP A 82 0.47 9.94 8.81
CA ASP A 82 1.50 10.97 8.94
C ASP A 82 1.42 12.04 7.83
N GLN A 83 2.20 13.11 8.02
CA GLN A 83 2.13 14.27 7.14
C GLN A 83 2.63 13.99 5.71
N GLU A 84 3.58 13.08 5.52
CA GLU A 84 4.13 12.77 4.21
C GLU A 84 3.11 11.99 3.38
N HIS A 85 2.52 10.95 3.98
CA HIS A 85 1.44 10.16 3.39
C HIS A 85 0.19 11.02 3.14
N ARG A 86 -0.18 11.89 4.08
CA ARG A 86 -1.25 12.88 3.90
C ARG A 86 -1.00 13.76 2.67
N ASN A 87 0.20 14.32 2.53
CA ASN A 87 0.54 15.14 1.37
C ASN A 87 0.47 14.34 0.06
N HIS A 88 0.83 13.06 0.09
CA HIS A 88 0.74 12.16 -1.05
C HIS A 88 -0.70 11.85 -1.45
N ILE A 89 -1.59 11.63 -0.46
CA ILE A 89 -3.05 11.50 -0.68
C ILE A 89 -3.61 12.77 -1.32
N LEU A 90 -3.26 13.94 -0.79
CA LEU A 90 -3.69 15.23 -1.35
C LEU A 90 -3.17 15.43 -2.78
N ARG A 91 -1.99 14.89 -3.12
CA ARG A 91 -1.48 14.91 -4.50
C ARG A 91 -2.36 14.06 -5.43
N GLY A 92 -2.78 12.86 -5.01
CA GLY A 92 -3.73 12.03 -5.75
C GLY A 92 -5.07 12.72 -5.98
N ILE A 93 -5.63 13.33 -4.93
CA ILE A 93 -6.86 14.14 -5.03
C ILE A 93 -6.72 15.26 -6.07
N ARG A 94 -5.62 16.02 -6.04
CA ARG A 94 -5.38 17.10 -7.00
C ARG A 94 -5.28 16.62 -8.44
N ILE A 95 -4.79 15.40 -8.69
CA ILE A 95 -4.78 14.82 -10.03
C ILE A 95 -6.21 14.66 -10.56
N ILE A 96 -7.13 14.19 -9.71
CA ILE A 96 -8.55 14.04 -10.08
C ILE A 96 -9.18 15.42 -10.35
N GLU A 97 -8.96 16.39 -9.46
CA GLU A 97 -9.49 17.75 -9.63
C GLU A 97 -8.97 18.42 -10.91
N ALA A 98 -7.68 18.25 -11.22
CA ALA A 98 -7.07 18.83 -12.42
C ALA A 98 -7.60 18.24 -13.74
N ASN A 99 -8.16 17.02 -13.70
CA ASN A 99 -8.62 16.28 -14.88
C ASN A 99 -10.14 16.06 -14.90
N SER A 100 -10.89 16.72 -14.02
CA SER A 100 -12.34 16.56 -13.93
C SER A 100 -13.03 17.83 -13.43
N CYS A 101 -14.35 17.75 -13.22
CA CYS A 101 -15.12 18.81 -12.58
C CYS A 101 -15.51 18.46 -11.12
N ILE A 102 -14.88 17.42 -10.56
CA ILE A 102 -15.08 17.02 -9.16
C ILE A 102 -14.34 18.00 -8.25
N ILE A 103 -14.93 18.29 -7.11
CA ILE A 103 -14.38 19.15 -6.07
C ILE A 103 -14.20 18.32 -4.81
N PHE A 104 -13.02 18.35 -4.22
CA PHE A 104 -12.77 17.74 -2.92
C PHE A 104 -12.77 18.79 -1.82
N LYS A 105 -13.40 18.48 -0.69
CA LYS A 105 -13.43 19.34 0.49
C LYS A 105 -13.14 18.53 1.73
N GLU A 106 -12.31 19.07 2.61
CA GLU A 106 -12.14 18.47 3.93
C GLU A 106 -13.47 18.57 4.70
N ALA A 107 -13.86 17.46 5.33
CA ALA A 107 -15.11 17.35 6.07
C ALA A 107 -15.03 18.16 7.37
N ALA A 108 -16.02 19.04 7.58
CA ALA A 108 -16.23 19.69 8.87
C ALA A 108 -16.85 18.70 9.88
N SER A 109 -16.81 19.05 11.17
CA SER A 109 -17.31 18.18 12.25
C SER A 109 -18.81 17.85 12.16
N ASP A 110 -19.59 18.68 11.47
CA ASP A 110 -21.03 18.53 11.27
C ASP A 110 -21.40 17.89 9.92
N GLN A 111 -20.42 17.54 9.08
CA GLN A 111 -20.65 16.94 7.77
C GLN A 111 -21.05 15.46 7.92
N PRO A 112 -22.29 15.06 7.57
CA PRO A 112 -22.83 13.73 7.89
C PRO A 112 -22.35 12.60 6.96
N TYR A 113 -21.73 12.94 5.84
CA TYR A 113 -21.22 11.99 4.86
C TYR A 113 -19.88 12.47 4.30
N TYR A 114 -18.90 11.58 4.22
CA TYR A 114 -17.58 11.84 3.66
C TYR A 114 -16.84 10.51 3.44
N VAL A 115 -15.79 10.57 2.63
CA VAL A 115 -14.79 9.50 2.50
C VAL A 115 -13.83 9.59 3.68
N ASN A 116 -13.87 8.61 4.57
CA ASN A 116 -12.91 8.47 5.66
C ASN A 116 -11.70 7.67 5.18
N VAL A 117 -10.58 8.36 4.95
CA VAL A 117 -9.33 7.75 4.50
C VAL A 117 -8.62 7.14 5.70
N THR A 118 -8.46 5.83 5.68
CA THR A 118 -7.81 5.05 6.75
C THR A 118 -6.51 4.41 6.26
N SER A 119 -5.69 3.96 7.20
CA SER A 119 -4.40 3.32 6.91
C SER A 119 -4.25 2.00 7.67
N GLU A 120 -5.32 1.22 7.69
CA GLU A 120 -5.40 -0.07 8.37
C GLU A 120 -4.78 -1.19 7.52
N PRO A 121 -4.37 -2.32 8.14
CA PRO A 121 -4.01 -3.52 7.40
C PRO A 121 -5.17 -4.03 6.53
N GLY A 122 -4.86 -4.69 5.42
CA GLY A 122 -5.86 -5.36 4.57
C GLY A 122 -5.93 -4.85 3.13
N GLY A 123 -4.88 -4.21 2.62
CA GLY A 123 -4.78 -3.77 1.23
C GLY A 123 -5.42 -2.40 0.96
N CYS A 124 -5.63 -2.13 -0.31
CA CYS A 124 -6.24 -0.90 -0.81
C CYS A 124 -7.66 -1.23 -1.24
N TYR A 125 -8.65 -0.44 -0.79
CA TYR A 125 -10.04 -0.67 -1.13
C TYR A 125 -10.92 0.53 -0.83
N SER A 126 -12.08 0.56 -1.47
CA SER A 126 -13.03 1.66 -1.37
C SER A 126 -14.45 1.18 -1.62
N TYR A 127 -15.42 1.86 -1.01
CA TYR A 127 -16.81 1.73 -1.45
C TYR A 127 -16.98 2.32 -2.84
N VAL A 128 -17.74 1.63 -3.68
CA VAL A 128 -18.09 2.18 -5.00
C VAL A 128 -19.24 3.19 -4.85
N GLY A 129 -18.98 4.44 -5.25
CA GLY A 129 -19.96 5.53 -5.29
C GLY A 129 -20.32 6.19 -3.96
N TYR A 130 -21.16 7.22 -4.03
CA TYR A 130 -21.69 7.95 -2.88
C TYR A 130 -22.67 7.11 -2.06
N ARG A 131 -22.48 7.07 -0.74
CA ARG A 131 -23.26 6.22 0.18
C ARG A 131 -24.24 6.97 1.08
N ASN A 132 -24.26 8.31 1.04
CA ASN A 132 -25.05 9.14 1.98
C ASN A 132 -24.77 8.84 3.47
N GLN A 133 -23.52 8.48 3.77
CA GLN A 133 -23.00 8.21 5.10
C GLN A 133 -21.47 8.38 5.08
N VAL A 134 -20.81 8.23 6.22
CA VAL A 134 -19.36 8.06 6.26
C VAL A 134 -19.01 6.71 5.63
N GLN A 135 -18.11 6.73 4.64
CA GLN A 135 -17.68 5.53 3.92
C GLN A 135 -16.15 5.42 3.98
N GLN A 136 -15.65 4.21 4.20
CA GLN A 136 -14.22 3.97 4.29
C GLN A 136 -13.57 3.95 2.90
N LEU A 137 -12.36 4.49 2.83
CA LEU A 137 -11.39 4.22 1.79
C LEU A 137 -10.09 3.88 2.52
N ASN A 138 -9.61 2.65 2.36
CA ASN A 138 -8.40 2.20 3.03
C ASN A 138 -7.20 2.25 2.10
N LEU A 139 -6.10 2.81 2.60
CA LEU A 139 -4.79 2.75 1.97
C LEU A 139 -3.85 2.15 3.01
N GLN A 140 -3.66 0.83 2.99
CA GLN A 140 -2.74 0.18 3.92
C GLN A 140 -1.38 0.90 3.96
N ASN A 141 -0.80 1.03 5.15
CA ASN A 141 0.46 1.75 5.35
C ASN A 141 1.62 1.07 4.62
N TYR A 142 2.00 1.62 3.47
CA TYR A 142 3.16 1.26 2.67
C TYR A 142 4.01 2.51 2.48
N ALA A 143 5.31 2.34 2.22
CA ALA A 143 6.17 3.46 1.86
C ALA A 143 5.60 4.21 0.64
N LEU A 144 5.86 5.52 0.56
CA LEU A 144 5.47 6.34 -0.59
C LEU A 144 5.91 5.70 -1.91
N ASP A 145 5.07 5.86 -2.93
CA ASP A 145 5.27 5.30 -4.27
C ASP A 145 5.29 3.75 -4.32
N THR A 146 4.87 3.06 -3.26
CA THR A 146 4.74 1.59 -3.19
C THR A 146 3.39 1.16 -2.65
N GLY A 147 2.95 -0.07 -2.96
CA GLY A 147 1.68 -0.63 -2.48
C GLY A 147 0.50 0.34 -2.68
N CYS A 148 -0.26 0.59 -1.61
CA CYS A 148 -1.41 1.52 -1.64
C CYS A 148 -1.03 3.00 -1.77
N PHE A 149 0.24 3.36 -1.55
CA PHE A 149 0.73 4.74 -1.69
C PHE A 149 1.43 4.99 -3.02
N ARG A 150 1.24 4.14 -4.03
CA ARG A 150 1.44 4.55 -5.42
C ARG A 150 0.40 5.62 -5.76
N LEU A 151 0.80 6.69 -6.46
CA LEU A 151 -0.17 7.72 -6.89
C LEU A 151 -1.33 7.16 -7.71
N GLY A 152 -1.06 6.15 -8.54
CA GLY A 152 -2.08 5.44 -9.30
C GLY A 152 -3.13 4.81 -8.39
N SER A 153 -2.69 4.09 -7.34
CA SER A 153 -3.56 3.44 -6.35
C SER A 153 -4.43 4.43 -5.60
N ILE A 154 -3.87 5.56 -5.16
CA ILE A 154 -4.66 6.60 -4.49
C ILE A 154 -5.75 7.13 -5.43
N VAL A 155 -5.40 7.44 -6.68
CA VAL A 155 -6.37 7.88 -7.69
C VAL A 155 -7.42 6.80 -7.94
N HIS A 156 -7.00 5.53 -8.05
CA HIS A 156 -7.86 4.36 -8.25
C HIS A 156 -8.95 4.27 -7.18
N GLU A 157 -8.56 4.29 -5.90
CA GLU A 157 -9.51 4.16 -4.79
C GLU A 157 -10.50 5.33 -4.70
N PHE A 158 -10.04 6.55 -5.04
CA PHE A 158 -10.94 7.69 -5.14
C PHE A 158 -11.86 7.63 -6.36
N LEU A 159 -11.43 7.00 -7.46
CA LEU A 159 -12.32 6.71 -8.59
C LEU A 159 -13.40 5.70 -8.22
N HIS A 160 -13.07 4.67 -7.42
CA HIS A 160 -14.09 3.82 -6.80
C HIS A 160 -15.08 4.63 -5.96
N ALA A 161 -14.60 5.49 -5.06
CA ALA A 161 -15.47 6.36 -4.25
C ALA A 161 -16.37 7.26 -5.12
N LEU A 162 -15.92 7.63 -6.33
CA LEU A 162 -16.70 8.39 -7.31
C LEU A 162 -17.73 7.55 -8.09
N GLY A 163 -17.65 6.22 -8.01
CA GLY A 163 -18.61 5.30 -8.60
C GLY A 163 -18.12 4.51 -9.80
N PHE A 164 -16.81 4.50 -10.06
CA PHE A 164 -16.23 3.71 -11.15
C PHE A 164 -15.98 2.27 -10.68
N TYR A 165 -16.33 1.32 -11.55
CA TYR A 165 -15.94 -0.08 -11.42
C TYR A 165 -14.64 -0.30 -12.20
N HIS A 166 -14.00 -1.47 -12.04
CA HIS A 166 -13.01 -1.92 -13.02
C HIS A 166 -13.66 -2.06 -14.41
N GLN A 167 -12.84 -2.02 -15.47
CA GLN A 167 -13.26 -2.18 -16.87
C GLN A 167 -12.89 -3.55 -17.40
#